data_AF-A0A2S9ZWF9-F1
#
_entry.id   AF-A0A2S9ZWF9-F1
#
_cell.length_a   1.000
_cell.length_b   1.000
_cell.length_c   1.000
_cell.angle_alpha   90.00
_cell.angle_beta   90.00
_cell.angle_gamma   90.00
#
_symmetry.space_group_name_H-M   'P 1'
#
loop_
_entity.id
_entity.type
_entity.pdbx_description
1 polymer ?
#
loop_
_entity_poly.entity_id
_entity_poly.type
_entity_poly.pdbx_seq_one_letter_code
_entity_poly.pdbx_strand_id
1 'polypeptide(L)'
;MLPTALVFLSTTLALSAPLDSPAQLPFLPSSLSSPPPLDISNSTRLPLTLGVMSLCPDARLCESVMDRVFEQVTSVAIRSEGKEGGGGGGGKKEGKVRVGELVKLRVEFIASRNSSAPYGTTCKHGDRECRGNVQQLCAERYWGAEGAWEFIQCLNYDPNARIGSEQAARECGRLIGREWTEKLQSCVDGEEGRKLARKSAKRLSKVGVEKSCSILHPRFDLATLSVGPRSRGFQALDRARVGEGERAPLKSGSWRGVEGVDRRCIVVPLALAARTCLFSAVFRSSSFANSPNL
;
A
#
# COMPACT_ATOMS: atom_id res chain seq x y z
N MET A 1 -69.75 27.56 17.87
CA MET A 1 -70.21 26.69 16.77
C MET A 1 -69.01 25.85 16.32
N LEU A 2 -69.10 24.54 16.54
CA LEU A 2 -68.21 23.49 15.99
C LEU A 2 -68.53 23.31 14.47
N PRO A 3 -67.70 22.65 13.63
CA PRO A 3 -67.17 21.32 13.93
C PRO A 3 -65.71 21.01 13.57
N THR A 4 -65.22 20.08 14.38
CA THR A 4 -64.12 19.11 14.23
C THR A 4 -64.10 18.38 12.89
N ALA A 5 -62.91 18.22 12.29
CA ALA A 5 -62.65 17.21 11.26
C ALA A 5 -61.44 16.36 11.67
N LEU A 6 -61.73 15.09 11.94
CA LEU A 6 -60.80 13.99 12.21
C LEU A 6 -60.06 13.61 10.92
N VAL A 7 -58.72 13.50 10.97
CA VAL A 7 -57.94 12.83 9.92
C VAL A 7 -57.37 11.53 10.51
N PHE A 8 -57.79 10.43 9.91
CA PHE A 8 -57.48 9.06 10.28
C PHE A 8 -56.03 8.68 9.97
N LEU A 9 -55.39 8.00 10.92
CA LEU A 9 -54.17 7.20 10.71
C LEU A 9 -54.51 5.98 9.85
N SER A 10 -53.71 5.71 8.81
CA SER A 10 -53.61 4.38 8.21
C SER A 10 -52.16 3.92 8.21
N THR A 11 -51.88 3.03 9.16
CA THR A 11 -50.67 2.21 9.22
C THR A 11 -50.81 1.04 8.25
N THR A 12 -50.03 1.01 7.17
CA THR A 12 -49.88 -0.19 6.33
C THR A 12 -48.77 -1.07 6.90
N LEU A 13 -49.17 -2.15 7.56
CA LEU A 13 -48.32 -3.25 7.97
C LEU A 13 -48.02 -4.11 6.73
N ALA A 14 -46.77 -4.09 6.24
CA ALA A 14 -46.34 -5.02 5.21
C ALA A 14 -45.81 -6.31 5.87
N LEU A 15 -46.62 -7.38 5.82
CA LEU A 15 -46.20 -8.74 6.14
C LEU A 15 -45.33 -9.27 4.98
N SER A 16 -44.03 -9.43 5.21
CA SER A 16 -43.16 -10.22 4.34
C SER A 16 -42.96 -11.61 4.95
N ALA A 17 -43.47 -12.63 4.26
CA ALA A 17 -43.31 -14.04 4.59
C ALA A 17 -41.86 -14.53 4.40
N PRO A 18 -41.42 -15.57 5.13
CA PRO A 18 -40.13 -16.22 4.90
C PRO A 18 -40.23 -17.18 3.70
N LEU A 19 -39.42 -16.97 2.66
CA LEU A 19 -39.17 -18.01 1.66
C LEU A 19 -38.00 -18.88 2.15
N ASP A 20 -38.35 -20.08 2.56
CA ASP A 20 -37.49 -21.25 2.60
C ASP A 20 -37.06 -21.61 1.17
N SER A 21 -35.77 -21.85 0.96
CA SER A 21 -35.25 -22.57 -0.20
C SER A 21 -33.96 -23.29 0.18
N PRO A 22 -33.95 -24.63 0.15
CA PRO A 22 -32.75 -25.42 0.38
C PRO A 22 -31.98 -25.62 -0.95
N ALA A 23 -30.67 -25.80 -0.83
CA ALA A 23 -29.68 -26.01 -1.89
C ALA A 23 -29.38 -24.75 -2.72
N GLN A 24 -28.14 -24.28 -2.85
CA GLN A 24 -26.93 -25.05 -3.14
C GLN A 24 -25.73 -24.45 -2.40
N LEU A 25 -25.07 -25.27 -1.58
CA LEU A 25 -23.76 -24.96 -1.04
C LEU A 25 -22.75 -24.90 -2.19
N PRO A 26 -21.91 -23.85 -2.30
CA PRO A 26 -20.80 -23.89 -3.23
C PRO A 26 -19.88 -25.04 -2.81
N PHE A 27 -19.65 -25.98 -3.72
CA PHE A 27 -18.62 -26.99 -3.61
C PHE A 27 -17.28 -26.32 -3.31
N LEU A 28 -16.87 -26.34 -2.04
CA LEU A 28 -15.51 -26.03 -1.64
C LEU A 28 -14.67 -27.27 -1.95
N PRO A 29 -13.67 -27.22 -2.84
CA PRO A 29 -12.76 -28.33 -3.02
C PRO A 29 -11.97 -28.55 -1.72
N SER A 30 -12.14 -29.73 -1.11
CA SER A 30 -11.49 -30.17 0.12
C SER A 30 -9.99 -30.45 -0.03
N SER A 31 -9.26 -29.71 -0.87
CA SER A 31 -7.82 -29.88 -1.04
C SER A 31 -7.10 -28.57 -1.30
N LEU A 32 -7.22 -27.60 -0.39
CA LEU A 32 -6.09 -26.70 -0.16
C LEU A 32 -5.12 -27.45 0.75
N SER A 33 -4.09 -28.05 0.16
CA SER A 33 -2.92 -28.46 0.92
C SER A 33 -2.44 -27.25 1.70
N SER A 34 -2.39 -27.37 3.03
CA SER A 34 -1.98 -26.27 3.90
C SER A 34 -0.62 -25.73 3.42
N PRO A 35 -0.44 -24.40 3.32
CA PRO A 35 0.83 -23.83 2.87
C PRO A 35 1.98 -24.40 3.71
N PRO A 36 3.16 -24.60 3.11
CA PRO A 36 4.31 -25.14 3.82
C PRO A 36 4.61 -24.27 5.04
N PRO A 37 4.99 -24.87 6.18
CA PRO A 37 5.36 -24.12 7.38
C PRO A 37 6.45 -23.09 7.07
N LEU A 38 6.21 -21.83 7.42
CA LEU A 38 7.19 -20.76 7.26
C LEU A 38 8.22 -20.88 8.38
N ASP A 39 9.47 -21.14 8.00
CA ASP A 39 10.58 -21.16 8.92
C ASP A 39 11.05 -19.73 9.21
N ILE A 40 10.63 -19.16 10.34
CA ILE A 40 10.86 -17.74 10.68
C ILE A 40 12.36 -17.43 10.83
N SER A 41 13.17 -18.39 11.29
CA SER A 41 14.61 -18.19 11.56
C SER A 41 15.43 -18.01 10.27
N ASN A 42 14.91 -18.46 9.13
CA ASN A 42 15.54 -18.35 7.81
C ASN A 42 14.55 -17.80 6.74
N SER A 43 13.46 -17.16 7.18
CA SER A 43 12.43 -16.66 6.27
C SER A 43 12.90 -15.39 5.56
N THR A 44 12.85 -15.42 4.22
CA THR A 44 13.00 -14.22 3.42
C THR A 44 11.80 -13.31 3.68
N ARG A 45 12.00 -12.21 4.42
CA ARG A 45 10.97 -11.19 4.63
C ARG A 45 10.44 -10.72 3.28
N LEU A 46 9.11 -10.61 3.16
CA LEU A 46 8.44 -10.13 1.98
C LEU A 46 8.83 -8.67 1.72
N PRO A 47 9.56 -8.34 0.64
CA PRO A 47 9.84 -6.95 0.33
C PRO A 47 8.53 -6.28 -0.05
N LEU A 48 8.23 -5.12 0.52
CA LEU A 48 7.11 -4.26 0.11
C LEU A 48 7.64 -2.83 -0.06
N THR A 49 7.17 -2.14 -1.09
CA THR A 49 7.51 -0.74 -1.32
C THR A 49 6.26 0.12 -1.26
N LEU A 50 6.28 1.18 -0.47
CA LEU A 50 5.26 2.24 -0.48
C LEU A 50 5.76 3.40 -1.35
N GLY A 51 5.01 3.74 -2.39
CA GLY A 51 5.21 4.95 -3.17
C GLY A 51 4.30 6.06 -2.67
N VAL A 52 4.89 7.10 -2.08
CA VAL A 52 4.17 8.18 -1.40
C VAL A 52 4.71 9.56 -1.79
N MET A 53 4.01 10.61 -1.37
CA MET A 53 4.54 11.98 -1.32
C MET A 53 4.40 12.44 0.13
N SER A 54 5.47 12.92 0.77
CA SER A 54 5.44 13.16 2.22
C SER A 54 4.34 14.16 2.65
N LEU A 55 4.06 15.20 1.86
CA LEU A 55 2.97 16.16 2.17
C LEU A 55 1.57 15.73 1.70
N CYS A 56 1.43 14.58 1.05
CA CYS A 56 0.13 14.17 0.51
C CYS A 56 -0.77 13.61 1.63
N PRO A 57 -2.03 14.06 1.77
CA PRO A 57 -2.94 13.53 2.79
C PRO A 57 -3.20 12.02 2.62
N ASP A 58 -3.20 11.51 1.38
CA ASP A 58 -3.39 10.08 1.11
C ASP A 58 -2.22 9.23 1.62
N ALA A 59 -0.99 9.78 1.63
CA ALA A 59 0.18 9.11 2.22
C ALA A 59 -0.06 8.84 3.71
N ARG A 60 -0.46 9.87 4.45
CA ARG A 60 -0.73 9.77 5.89
C ARG A 60 -1.76 8.70 6.21
N LEU A 61 -2.87 8.69 5.46
CA LEU A 61 -3.94 7.73 5.68
C LEU A 61 -3.43 6.31 5.44
N CYS A 62 -2.74 6.09 4.31
CA CYS A 62 -2.13 4.82 3.96
C CYS A 62 -1.12 4.34 5.01
N GLU A 63 -0.22 5.22 5.43
CA GLU A 63 0.82 4.90 6.41
C GLU A 63 0.21 4.55 7.77
N SER A 64 -0.82 5.28 8.23
CA SER A 64 -1.55 4.93 9.45
C SER A 64 -2.27 3.56 9.38
N VAL A 65 -2.77 3.18 8.20
CA VAL A 65 -3.40 1.88 7.98
C VAL A 65 -2.33 0.78 7.98
N MET A 66 -1.22 1.01 7.28
CA MET A 66 -0.10 0.07 7.20
C MET A 66 0.52 -0.19 8.58
N ASP A 67 0.63 0.84 9.41
CA ASP A 67 1.12 0.72 10.79
C ASP A 67 0.26 -0.25 11.60
N ARG A 68 -1.06 -0.07 11.57
CA ARG A 68 -2.02 -1.00 12.21
C ARG A 68 -1.92 -2.41 11.64
N VAL A 69 -1.68 -2.57 10.34
CA VAL A 69 -1.51 -3.89 9.71
C VAL A 69 -0.25 -4.57 10.24
N PHE A 70 0.85 -3.84 10.40
CA PHE A 70 2.10 -4.42 10.90
C PHE A 70 2.03 -4.87 12.36
N GLU A 71 1.18 -4.24 13.16
CA GLU A 71 0.91 -4.64 14.55
C GLU A 71 0.05 -5.90 14.66
N GLN A 72 -0.66 -6.30 13.61
CA GLN A 72 -1.49 -7.51 13.64
C GLN A 72 -0.64 -8.76 13.86
N VAL A 73 -1.18 -9.70 14.62
CA VAL A 73 -0.56 -11.00 14.89
C VAL A 73 -1.23 -12.07 14.05
N THR A 74 -0.43 -12.84 13.31
CA THR A 74 -0.90 -13.99 12.51
C THR A 74 -0.28 -15.28 13.02
N SER A 75 -1.01 -16.38 12.88
CA SER A 75 -0.49 -17.72 13.11
C SER A 75 0.33 -18.16 11.90
N VAL A 76 1.51 -18.69 12.15
CA VAL A 76 2.39 -19.31 11.16
C VAL A 76 2.80 -20.69 11.67
N ALA A 77 2.82 -21.68 10.78
CA ALA A 77 3.32 -22.99 11.14
C ALA A 77 4.85 -22.93 11.24
N ILE A 78 5.40 -23.20 12.43
CA ILE A 78 6.85 -23.20 12.69
C ILE A 78 7.34 -24.64 12.61
N ARG A 79 8.43 -24.88 11.87
CA ARG A 79 9.19 -26.12 11.99
C ARG A 79 10.10 -25.97 13.20
N SER A 80 9.82 -26.69 14.28
CA SER A 80 10.84 -26.86 15.32
C SER A 80 11.97 -27.71 14.73
N GLU A 81 13.20 -27.19 14.70
CA GLU A 81 14.38 -28.02 14.46
C GLU A 81 14.39 -29.17 15.47
N GLY A 82 14.06 -30.37 14.98
CA GLY A 82 14.09 -31.58 15.78
C GLY A 82 15.54 -31.98 15.97
N LYS A 83 15.99 -32.01 17.23
CA LYS A 83 17.24 -32.67 17.62
C LYS A 83 17.21 -34.10 17.08
N GLU A 84 18.21 -34.45 16.28
CA GLU A 84 18.33 -35.74 15.62
C GLU A 84 18.39 -36.85 16.68
N GLY A 85 17.31 -37.63 16.80
CA GLY A 85 17.24 -38.77 17.72
C GLY A 85 15.84 -39.03 18.29
N GLY A 86 15.14 -40.01 17.71
CA GLY A 86 13.98 -40.66 18.33
C GLY A 86 12.65 -40.41 17.60
N GLY A 87 12.10 -41.48 17.01
CA GLY A 87 10.80 -41.47 16.35
C GLY A 87 9.67 -41.04 17.28
N GLY A 88 8.77 -40.20 16.78
CA GLY A 88 7.56 -39.80 17.48
C GLY A 88 6.92 -38.54 16.90
N GLY A 89 5.76 -38.70 16.27
CA GLY A 89 4.75 -37.67 15.94
C GLY A 89 5.25 -36.26 15.66
N GLY A 90 5.40 -35.92 14.38
CA GLY A 90 5.65 -34.54 13.92
C GLY A 90 4.48 -33.62 14.22
N GLY A 91 4.37 -33.13 15.46
CA GLY A 91 3.40 -32.11 15.86
C GLY A 91 3.70 -30.80 15.14
N LYS A 92 2.75 -30.33 14.33
CA LYS A 92 2.80 -29.00 13.71
C LYS A 92 2.64 -27.96 14.82
N LYS A 93 3.74 -27.34 15.24
CA LYS A 93 3.70 -26.25 16.22
C LYS A 93 3.29 -24.96 15.50
N GLU A 94 2.17 -24.38 15.91
CA GLU A 94 1.77 -23.04 15.46
C GLU A 94 2.47 -21.99 16.32
N GLY A 95 3.18 -21.07 15.68
CA GLY A 95 3.72 -19.87 16.30
C GLY A 95 2.89 -18.64 15.92
N LYS A 96 2.87 -17.65 16.80
CA LYS A 96 2.29 -16.34 16.53
C LYS A 96 3.41 -15.37 16.17
N VAL A 97 3.22 -14.58 15.11
CA VAL A 97 4.18 -13.58 14.64
C VAL A 97 3.45 -12.30 14.24
N ARG A 98 4.07 -11.13 14.44
CA ARG A 98 3.52 -9.88 13.90
C ARG A 98 3.72 -9.81 12.40
N VAL A 99 2.74 -9.24 11.68
CA VAL A 99 2.85 -9.06 10.22
C VAL A 99 4.07 -8.22 9.86
N GLY A 100 4.40 -7.20 10.65
CA GLY A 100 5.58 -6.35 10.43
C GLY A 100 6.90 -7.13 10.42
N GLU A 101 6.99 -8.23 11.18
CA GLU A 101 8.21 -9.07 11.24
C GLU A 101 8.39 -9.92 9.97
N LEU A 102 7.31 -10.13 9.21
CA LEU A 102 7.31 -10.85 7.94
C LEU A 102 7.61 -9.93 6.75
N VAL A 103 7.68 -8.61 6.96
CA VAL A 103 7.78 -7.60 5.89
C VAL A 103 9.13 -6.88 5.94
N LYS A 104 9.71 -6.66 4.77
CA LYS A 104 10.82 -5.72 4.57
C LYS A 104 10.29 -4.50 3.84
N LEU A 105 9.87 -3.50 4.59
CA LEU A 105 9.30 -2.28 4.04
C LEU A 105 10.38 -1.36 3.47
N ARG A 106 10.08 -0.73 2.34
CA ARG A 106 10.75 0.46 1.81
C ARG A 106 9.73 1.55 1.56
N VAL A 107 10.09 2.79 1.85
CA VAL A 107 9.28 3.96 1.49
C VAL A 107 10.02 4.75 0.42
N GLU A 108 9.33 5.07 -0.66
CA GLU A 108 9.88 5.76 -1.82
C GLU A 108 8.99 6.95 -2.17
N PHE A 109 9.60 7.98 -2.73
CA PHE A 109 8.96 9.29 -2.90
C PHE A 109 8.71 9.61 -4.37
N ILE A 110 7.45 9.91 -4.68
CA ILE A 110 6.98 10.31 -6.01
C ILE A 110 7.44 11.75 -6.24
N ALA A 111 8.36 11.94 -7.17
CA ALA A 111 8.82 13.26 -7.60
C ALA A 111 9.38 13.18 -9.02
N SER A 112 9.53 14.32 -9.68
CA SER A 112 10.27 14.40 -10.94
C SER A 112 11.76 14.58 -10.65
N ARG A 113 12.63 13.83 -11.31
CA ARG A 113 14.08 13.99 -11.16
C ARG A 113 14.51 15.34 -11.73
N ASN A 114 15.23 16.14 -10.94
CA ASN A 114 15.74 17.44 -11.36
C ASN A 114 17.04 17.76 -10.61
N SER A 115 18.20 17.46 -11.22
CA SER A 115 19.50 17.65 -10.58
C SER A 115 19.82 19.10 -10.21
N SER A 116 19.18 20.07 -10.86
CA SER A 116 19.36 21.50 -10.60
C SER A 116 18.44 22.03 -9.49
N ALA A 117 17.45 21.24 -9.03
CA ALA A 117 16.60 21.62 -7.91
C ALA A 117 17.36 21.52 -6.57
N PRO A 118 17.00 22.32 -5.56
CA PRO A 118 17.68 22.36 -4.26
C PRO A 118 17.82 20.98 -3.58
N TYR A 119 16.85 20.08 -3.81
CA TYR A 119 16.80 18.73 -3.25
C TYR A 119 16.96 17.62 -4.30
N GLY A 120 17.45 17.97 -5.50
CA GLY A 120 17.66 17.03 -6.61
C GLY A 120 16.39 16.51 -7.28
N THR A 121 15.21 16.94 -6.82
CA THR A 121 13.92 16.55 -7.38
C THR A 121 12.96 17.74 -7.36
N THR A 122 11.92 17.68 -8.20
CA THR A 122 10.77 18.59 -8.18
C THR A 122 9.56 17.83 -7.63
N CYS A 123 9.00 18.30 -6.53
CA CYS A 123 7.88 17.66 -5.83
C CYS A 123 6.55 18.34 -6.12
N LYS A 124 5.44 17.62 -5.95
CA LYS A 124 4.10 18.16 -6.30
C LYS A 124 3.61 19.21 -5.30
N HIS A 125 4.02 19.14 -4.04
CA HIS A 125 3.68 20.10 -2.99
C HIS A 125 4.86 21.03 -2.65
N GLY A 126 5.76 21.25 -3.61
CA GLY A 126 6.86 22.22 -3.50
C GLY A 126 8.05 21.76 -2.67
N ASP A 127 8.97 22.69 -2.42
CA ASP A 127 10.29 22.42 -1.84
C ASP A 127 10.24 21.83 -0.44
N ARG A 128 9.20 22.16 0.33
CA ARG A 128 9.02 21.63 1.67
C ARG A 128 8.76 20.11 1.67
N GLU A 129 7.99 19.62 0.71
CA GLU A 129 7.85 18.18 0.46
C GLU A 129 9.16 17.56 0.02
N CYS A 130 9.88 18.20 -0.89
CA CYS A 130 11.18 17.70 -1.33
C CYS A 130 12.20 17.61 -0.19
N ARG A 131 12.26 18.60 0.70
CA ARG A 131 13.10 18.52 1.91
C ARG A 131 12.64 17.40 2.82
N GLY A 132 11.33 17.25 3.04
CA GLY A 132 10.76 16.16 3.83
C GLY A 132 11.10 14.77 3.30
N ASN A 133 10.95 14.56 1.98
CA ASN A 133 11.33 13.33 1.29
C ASN A 133 12.82 13.02 1.52
N VAL A 134 13.69 14.02 1.40
CA VAL A 134 15.14 13.87 1.65
C VAL A 134 15.41 13.54 3.13
N GLN A 135 14.76 14.20 4.09
CA GLN A 135 14.90 13.90 5.51
C GLN A 135 14.56 12.44 5.82
N GLN A 136 13.44 11.94 5.29
CA GLN A 136 12.98 10.57 5.50
C GLN A 136 13.90 9.54 4.82
N LEU A 137 14.42 9.83 3.62
CA LEU A 137 15.41 8.98 2.94
C LEU A 137 16.77 8.94 3.67
N CYS A 138 17.23 10.07 4.19
CA CYS A 138 18.44 10.12 5.00
C CYS A 138 18.22 9.38 6.35
N ALA A 139 17.04 9.49 6.96
CA ALA A 139 16.69 8.68 8.13
C ALA A 139 16.79 7.17 7.82
N GLU A 140 16.25 6.68 6.70
CA GLU A 140 16.41 5.26 6.30
C GLU A 140 17.88 4.89 6.10
N ARG A 141 18.67 5.79 5.50
CA ARG A 141 20.09 5.57 5.24
C ARG A 141 20.91 5.37 6.53
N TYR A 142 20.62 6.12 7.59
CA TYR A 142 21.42 6.14 8.81
C TYR A 142 20.81 5.39 10.00
N TRP A 143 19.48 5.27 10.06
CA TRP A 143 18.76 4.60 11.16
C TRP A 143 18.12 3.27 10.73
N GLY A 144 18.15 2.94 9.44
CA GLY A 144 17.49 1.76 8.88
C GLY A 144 15.99 1.95 8.68
N ALA A 145 15.35 0.94 8.07
CA ALA A 145 13.94 1.02 7.68
C ALA A 145 12.98 1.17 8.87
N GLU A 146 13.26 0.51 9.99
CA GLU A 146 12.45 0.60 11.21
C GLU A 146 12.49 2.01 11.82
N GLY A 147 13.69 2.55 12.06
CA GLY A 147 13.84 3.91 12.57
C GLY A 147 13.28 4.97 11.62
N ALA A 148 13.38 4.76 10.30
CA ALA A 148 12.75 5.64 9.32
C ALA A 148 11.22 5.56 9.35
N TRP A 149 10.65 4.38 9.54
CA TRP A 149 9.20 4.22 9.66
C TRP A 149 8.67 4.96 10.88
N GLU A 150 9.26 4.75 12.06
CA GLU A 150 8.89 5.48 13.28
C GLU A 150 9.04 7.01 13.11
N PHE A 151 10.08 7.44 12.41
CA PHE A 151 10.32 8.85 12.07
C PHE A 151 9.23 9.43 11.16
N ILE A 152 8.82 8.69 10.12
CA ILE A 152 7.73 9.07 9.22
C ILE A 152 6.42 9.22 10.00
N GLN A 153 6.08 8.25 10.84
CA GLN A 153 4.88 8.29 11.67
C GLN A 153 4.84 9.53 12.57
N CYS A 154 5.96 9.89 13.20
CA CYS A 154 6.05 11.10 14.02
C CYS A 154 5.86 12.40 13.22
N LEU A 155 6.45 12.49 12.02
CA LEU A 155 6.28 13.66 11.16
C LEU A 155 4.84 13.81 10.64
N ASN A 156 4.11 12.70 10.51
CA ASN A 156 2.74 12.64 10.01
C ASN A 156 1.64 13.02 11.02
N TYR A 157 1.98 13.26 12.29
CA TYR A 157 1.00 13.70 13.29
C TYR A 157 0.40 15.08 12.93
N ASP A 158 1.25 16.06 12.58
CA ASP A 158 0.86 17.34 11.98
C ASP A 158 1.78 17.70 10.80
N PRO A 159 1.57 17.11 9.63
CA PRO A 159 2.53 17.17 8.55
C PRO A 159 2.54 18.52 7.86
N ASN A 160 1.48 19.33 7.96
CA ASN A 160 1.43 20.67 7.38
C ASN A 160 2.31 21.66 8.15
N ALA A 161 2.64 21.39 9.40
CA ALA A 161 3.63 22.15 10.16
C ALA A 161 5.01 21.46 10.20
N ARG A 162 5.04 20.12 10.18
CA ARG A 162 6.23 19.35 10.56
C ARG A 162 7.09 18.90 9.38
N ILE A 163 6.50 18.41 8.29
CA ILE A 163 7.32 17.84 7.20
C ILE A 163 8.16 18.92 6.55
N GLY A 164 9.45 18.62 6.34
CA GLY A 164 10.44 19.55 5.81
C GLY A 164 11.02 20.51 6.86
N SER A 165 10.48 20.58 8.07
CA SER A 165 11.05 21.38 9.16
C SER A 165 12.25 20.68 9.78
N GLU A 166 13.33 21.41 10.05
CA GLU A 166 14.49 20.84 10.77
C GLU A 166 14.19 20.63 12.25
N GLN A 167 13.48 21.58 12.88
CA GLN A 167 13.10 21.49 14.28
C GLN A 167 12.24 20.24 14.52
N ALA A 168 11.23 20.02 13.68
CA ALA A 168 10.38 18.83 13.79
C ALA A 168 11.15 17.53 13.51
N ALA A 169 12.09 17.55 12.57
CA ALA A 169 12.92 16.39 12.27
C ALA A 169 13.83 16.01 13.46
N ARG A 170 14.49 16.99 14.08
CA ARG A 170 15.30 16.78 15.29
C ARG A 170 14.44 16.30 16.47
N GLU A 171 13.28 16.92 16.67
CA GLU A 171 12.32 16.54 17.70
C GLU A 171 11.84 15.10 17.52
N CYS A 172 11.41 14.72 16.32
CA CYS A 172 10.95 13.37 16.03
C CYS A 172 12.07 12.35 16.22
N GLY A 173 13.29 12.63 15.74
CA GLY A 173 14.45 11.78 16.01
C GLY A 173 14.64 11.52 17.50
N ARG A 174 14.63 12.59 18.33
CA ARG A 174 14.72 12.47 19.79
C ARG A 174 13.60 11.60 20.38
N LEU A 175 12.36 11.78 19.95
CA LEU A 175 11.21 11.04 20.46
C LEU A 175 11.31 9.53 20.21
N ILE A 176 11.88 9.13 19.07
CA ILE A 176 12.08 7.72 18.71
C ILE A 176 13.45 7.18 19.16
N GLY A 177 14.18 7.92 19.98
CA GLY A 177 15.51 7.52 20.47
C GLY A 177 16.59 7.44 19.38
N ARG A 178 16.43 8.19 18.27
CA ARG A 178 17.39 8.26 17.16
C ARG A 178 18.04 9.64 17.09
N GLU A 179 19.35 9.69 17.29
CA GLU A 179 20.08 10.96 17.29
C GLU A 179 20.15 11.59 15.89
N TRP A 180 19.79 12.88 15.80
CA TRP A 180 19.97 13.70 14.60
C TRP A 180 21.43 14.17 14.50
N THR A 181 22.30 13.29 14.00
CA THR A 181 23.74 13.53 13.89
C THR A 181 24.10 14.53 12.79
N GLU A 182 25.31 15.09 12.86
CA GLU A 182 25.88 15.94 11.80
C GLU A 182 25.98 15.22 10.45
N LYS A 183 26.27 13.91 10.44
CA LYS A 183 26.31 13.11 9.21
C LYS A 183 24.93 13.05 8.55
N LEU A 184 23.88 12.87 9.34
CA LEU A 184 22.51 12.85 8.84
C LEU A 184 22.11 14.24 8.33
N GLN A 185 22.40 15.31 9.07
CA GLN A 185 22.17 16.69 8.59
C GLN A 185 22.90 16.95 7.26
N SER A 186 24.17 16.52 7.16
CA SER A 186 24.97 16.66 5.94
C SER A 186 24.39 15.86 4.77
N CYS A 187 23.77 14.71 5.03
CA CYS A 187 23.01 13.99 4.02
C CYS A 187 21.83 14.82 3.52
N VAL A 188 21.07 15.45 4.43
CA VAL A 188 19.88 16.23 4.08
C VAL A 188 20.22 17.46 3.24
N ASP A 189 21.26 18.19 3.61
CA ASP A 189 21.65 19.44 2.92
C ASP A 189 22.58 19.19 1.71
N GLY A 190 23.11 17.98 1.61
CA GLY A 190 24.18 17.62 0.68
C GLY A 190 23.77 16.76 -0.51
N GLU A 191 24.77 16.40 -1.31
CA GLU A 191 24.59 15.60 -2.53
C GLU A 191 24.13 14.17 -2.25
N GLU A 192 24.41 13.61 -1.07
CA GLU A 192 23.94 12.27 -0.69
C GLU A 192 22.40 12.23 -0.68
N GLY A 193 21.74 13.14 0.04
CA GLY A 193 20.28 13.24 0.09
C GLY A 193 19.67 13.51 -1.28
N ARG A 194 20.24 14.44 -2.06
CA ARG A 194 19.79 14.71 -3.44
C ARG A 194 19.87 13.46 -4.32
N LYS A 195 20.94 12.68 -4.20
CA LYS A 195 21.13 11.42 -4.94
C LYS A 195 20.14 10.35 -4.48
N LEU A 196 19.87 10.25 -3.18
CA LEU A 196 18.83 9.35 -2.64
C LEU A 196 17.45 9.72 -3.19
N ALA A 197 17.07 11.00 -3.15
CA ALA A 197 15.79 11.48 -3.68
C ALA A 197 15.64 11.20 -5.18
N ARG A 198 16.68 11.48 -5.99
CA ARG A 198 16.66 11.15 -7.43
C ARG A 198 16.54 9.65 -7.69
N LYS A 199 17.20 8.81 -6.89
CA LYS A 199 17.09 7.35 -7.01
C LYS A 199 15.70 6.85 -6.64
N SER A 200 15.14 7.40 -5.56
CA SER A 200 13.79 7.10 -5.09
C SER A 200 12.74 7.42 -6.15
N ALA A 201 12.74 8.67 -6.64
CA ALA A 201 11.90 9.13 -7.74
C ALA A 201 12.07 8.27 -9.00
N LYS A 202 13.31 7.90 -9.35
CA LYS A 202 13.59 7.03 -10.51
C LYS A 202 12.92 5.66 -10.38
N ARG A 203 12.96 5.04 -9.20
CA ARG A 203 12.39 3.70 -8.97
C ARG A 203 10.89 3.71 -9.21
N LEU A 204 10.18 4.68 -8.65
CA LEU A 204 8.73 4.80 -8.82
C LEU A 204 8.32 5.17 -10.25
N SER A 205 9.05 6.12 -10.87
CA SER A 205 8.81 6.50 -12.27
C SER A 205 9.01 5.34 -13.25
N LYS A 206 9.99 4.44 -12.99
CA LYS A 206 10.25 3.28 -13.85
C LYS A 206 9.06 2.33 -13.94
N VAL A 207 8.26 2.25 -12.88
CA VAL A 207 7.09 1.36 -12.78
C VAL A 207 5.76 2.12 -12.87
N GLY A 208 5.78 3.38 -13.32
CA GLY A 208 4.57 4.17 -13.60
C GLY A 208 3.77 4.58 -12.36
N VAL A 209 4.40 4.66 -11.19
CA VAL A 209 3.71 5.12 -9.97
C VAL A 209 3.61 6.64 -9.97
N GLU A 210 2.38 7.15 -10.05
CA GLU A 210 2.09 8.58 -10.09
C GLU A 210 1.23 9.08 -8.92
N LYS A 211 0.54 8.16 -8.23
CA LYS A 211 -0.42 8.47 -7.16
C LYS A 211 0.08 8.01 -5.81
N SER A 212 -0.01 8.90 -4.84
CA SER A 212 0.19 8.58 -3.43
C SER A 212 -1.17 8.18 -2.84
N CYS A 213 -1.30 7.13 -2.04
CA CYS A 213 -0.32 6.10 -1.71
C CYS A 213 -0.39 4.93 -2.71
N SER A 214 0.75 4.35 -3.08
CA SER A 214 0.83 3.12 -3.88
C SER A 214 1.57 2.03 -3.12
N ILE A 215 1.04 0.81 -3.06
CA ILE A 215 1.70 -0.35 -2.43
C ILE A 215 2.20 -1.28 -3.53
N LEU A 216 3.49 -1.55 -3.56
CA LEU A 216 4.13 -2.37 -4.58
C LEU A 216 4.66 -3.67 -3.97
N HIS A 217 4.21 -4.77 -4.54
CA HIS A 217 4.74 -6.10 -4.29
C HIS A 217 5.84 -6.44 -5.34
N PRO A 218 6.91 -7.19 -5.01
CA PRO A 218 8.03 -7.47 -5.92
C PRO A 218 7.61 -8.15 -7.22
N ARG A 219 6.57 -8.99 -7.17
CA ARG A 219 6.00 -9.62 -8.38
C ARG A 219 5.35 -8.63 -9.35
N PHE A 220 5.04 -7.41 -8.92
CA PHE A 220 4.57 -6.32 -9.77
C PHE A 220 5.74 -5.55 -10.44
N ASP A 221 6.94 -5.56 -9.85
CA ASP A 221 8.18 -4.96 -10.44
C ASP A 221 8.80 -5.87 -11.53
N LEU A 222 8.55 -7.18 -11.46
CA LEU A 222 9.07 -8.20 -12.39
C LEU A 222 8.31 -8.33 -13.72
N ALA A 223 7.21 -7.59 -13.94
CA ALA A 223 6.45 -7.64 -15.19
C ALA A 223 7.18 -7.00 -16.40
N THR A 224 8.45 -6.63 -16.28
CA THR A 224 9.27 -6.07 -17.38
C THR A 224 10.55 -6.86 -17.70
N LEU A 225 10.64 -8.14 -17.28
CA LEU A 225 11.67 -9.06 -17.78
C LEU A 225 11.03 -10.07 -18.75
N SER A 226 11.44 -10.00 -20.02
CA SER A 226 11.12 -10.89 -21.15
C SER A 226 9.77 -10.66 -21.87
N VAL A 227 9.69 -9.62 -22.71
CA VAL A 227 9.29 -9.79 -24.13
C VAL A 227 10.09 -8.80 -24.98
N GLY A 228 11.12 -9.29 -25.67
CA GLY A 228 11.81 -8.57 -26.75
C GLY A 228 10.96 -8.51 -28.03
N PRO A 229 11.34 -7.68 -29.02
CA PRO A 229 10.46 -7.28 -30.09
C PRO A 229 10.38 -8.34 -31.19
N ARG A 230 9.22 -8.99 -31.33
CA ARG A 230 8.57 -9.41 -32.60
C ARG A 230 7.51 -10.47 -32.31
N SER A 231 6.26 -10.05 -32.26
CA SER A 231 5.17 -10.71 -32.99
C SER A 231 3.97 -9.78 -32.98
N ARG A 232 3.34 -9.68 -34.14
CA ARG A 232 2.23 -8.79 -34.44
C ARG A 232 1.04 -9.15 -33.54
N GLY A 233 0.33 -8.13 -33.07
CA GLY A 233 -1.06 -8.25 -32.65
C GLY A 233 -1.31 -8.32 -31.15
N PHE A 234 -1.15 -7.20 -30.46
CA PHE A 234 -2.09 -6.82 -29.39
C PHE A 234 -2.37 -5.33 -29.56
N GLN A 235 -3.54 -5.02 -30.13
CA GLN A 235 -4.03 -3.66 -30.23
C GLN A 235 -4.25 -3.13 -28.82
N ALA A 236 -3.71 -1.93 -28.58
CA ALA A 236 -4.06 -1.10 -27.44
C ALA A 236 -5.59 -0.92 -27.41
N LEU A 237 -6.22 -1.36 -26.33
CA LEU A 237 -7.57 -0.95 -25.99
C LEU A 237 -7.47 0.42 -25.33
N ASP A 238 -7.31 1.44 -26.17
CA ASP A 238 -7.52 2.83 -25.79
C ASP A 238 -8.19 3.57 -26.96
N ARG A 239 -9.53 3.55 -26.95
CA ARG A 239 -10.47 4.52 -27.57
C ARG A 239 -11.88 3.95 -27.57
N ALA A 240 -12.64 4.26 -26.53
CA ALA A 240 -14.09 4.36 -26.70
C ALA A 240 -14.36 5.63 -27.54
N ARG A 241 -14.84 5.44 -28.77
CA ARG A 241 -15.36 6.52 -29.61
C ARG A 241 -16.53 7.18 -28.88
N VAL A 242 -16.38 8.47 -28.59
CA VAL A 242 -17.52 9.37 -28.37
C VAL A 242 -18.17 9.55 -29.73
N GLY A 243 -19.39 9.05 -29.90
CA GLY A 243 -20.26 9.44 -31.00
C GLY A 243 -20.80 10.83 -30.73
N GLU A 244 -20.72 11.71 -31.74
CA GLU A 244 -21.45 12.97 -31.76
C GLU A 244 -22.96 12.70 -31.70
N GLY A 245 -23.64 13.34 -30.75
CA GLY A 245 -25.09 13.24 -30.57
C GLY A 245 -25.54 13.97 -29.32
N GLU A 246 -25.95 15.23 -29.52
CA GLU A 246 -26.76 16.08 -28.65
C GLU A 246 -26.31 16.42 -27.20
N ARG A 247 -26.19 17.73 -27.00
CA ARG A 247 -25.96 18.43 -25.74
C ARG A 247 -27.27 18.48 -24.94
N ALA A 248 -27.28 17.90 -23.73
CA ALA A 248 -28.23 18.22 -22.67
C ALA A 248 -27.53 18.22 -21.28
N PRO A 249 -27.86 19.14 -20.36
CA PRO A 249 -27.10 19.33 -19.13
C PRO A 249 -27.58 18.39 -18.02
N LEU A 250 -26.67 17.59 -17.44
CA LEU A 250 -26.96 16.84 -16.21
C LEU A 250 -26.57 17.69 -14.98
N LYS A 251 -27.63 17.95 -14.21
CA LYS A 251 -27.76 18.88 -13.09
C LYS A 251 -26.74 18.64 -11.97
N SER A 252 -26.32 19.75 -11.38
CA SER A 252 -25.57 19.86 -10.13
C SER A 252 -26.27 19.11 -8.98
N GLY A 253 -25.66 18.03 -8.51
CA GLY A 253 -25.94 17.46 -7.20
C GLY A 253 -25.16 18.22 -6.13
N SER A 254 -25.89 18.99 -5.33
CA SER A 254 -25.39 19.74 -4.17
C SER A 254 -24.82 18.80 -3.09
N TRP A 255 -23.50 18.83 -2.91
CA TRP A 255 -22.87 18.42 -1.65
C TRP A 255 -22.39 19.67 -0.94
N ARG A 256 -23.19 20.12 0.05
CA ARG A 256 -22.77 21.15 0.99
C ARG A 256 -21.85 20.51 2.03
N GLY A 257 -20.66 21.11 2.18
CA GLY A 257 -19.84 21.00 3.38
C GLY A 257 -18.68 20.01 3.30
N VAL A 258 -17.63 20.35 2.54
CA VAL A 258 -16.23 20.49 3.02
C VAL A 258 -15.50 21.34 1.96
N GLU A 259 -15.34 22.64 2.19
CA GLU A 259 -14.46 23.46 1.36
C GLU A 259 -13.00 23.13 1.72
N GLY A 260 -12.19 22.76 0.71
CA GLY A 260 -10.73 22.66 0.85
C GLY A 260 -10.03 21.38 0.35
N VAL A 261 -10.69 20.48 -0.40
CA VAL A 261 -10.02 19.29 -0.95
C VAL A 261 -9.51 19.55 -2.37
N ASP A 262 -8.18 19.64 -2.54
CA ASP A 262 -7.51 19.68 -3.86
C ASP A 262 -7.86 18.41 -4.65
N ARG A 263 -8.47 18.59 -5.82
CA ARG A 263 -9.09 17.54 -6.66
C ARG A 263 -8.10 16.60 -7.34
N ARG A 264 -6.86 16.50 -6.86
CA ARG A 264 -5.78 15.70 -7.47
C ARG A 264 -5.44 14.41 -6.73
N CYS A 265 -6.14 14.11 -5.64
CA CYS A 265 -5.97 12.90 -4.85
C CYS A 265 -7.28 12.09 -4.89
N ILE A 266 -7.28 10.92 -5.56
CA ILE A 266 -8.45 10.04 -5.66
C ILE A 266 -8.20 8.85 -4.72
N VAL A 267 -9.05 8.72 -3.72
CA VAL A 267 -9.13 7.57 -2.81
C VAL A 267 -9.51 6.32 -3.61
N VAL A 268 -8.62 5.33 -3.67
CA VAL A 268 -9.00 3.97 -4.11
C VAL A 268 -9.38 3.16 -2.85
N PRO A 269 -10.59 2.60 -2.75
CA PRO A 269 -10.99 1.83 -1.58
C PRO A 269 -10.18 0.52 -1.48
N LEU A 270 -9.34 0.44 -0.43
CA LEU A 270 -8.40 -0.63 -0.12
C LEU A 270 -9.09 -2.00 0.18
N ALA A 271 -10.41 -2.01 0.39
CA ALA A 271 -11.15 -3.20 0.80
C ALA A 271 -11.24 -4.30 -0.29
N LEU A 272 -11.07 -3.95 -1.57
CA LEU A 272 -11.15 -4.91 -2.68
C LEU A 272 -9.78 -5.48 -3.08
N ALA A 273 -8.70 -4.70 -2.96
CA ALA A 273 -7.36 -5.11 -3.42
C ALA A 273 -6.71 -6.20 -2.53
N ALA A 274 -6.98 -6.16 -1.22
CA ALA A 274 -6.43 -7.16 -0.29
C ALA A 274 -7.02 -8.57 -0.51
N ARG A 275 -8.25 -8.66 -1.03
CA ARG A 275 -8.92 -9.95 -1.28
C ARG A 275 -8.49 -10.61 -2.60
N THR A 276 -8.22 -9.83 -3.65
CA THR A 276 -7.81 -10.37 -4.96
C THR A 276 -6.34 -10.75 -5.04
N CYS A 277 -5.43 -10.03 -4.37
CA CYS A 277 -4.01 -10.37 -4.38
C CYS A 277 -3.67 -11.68 -3.64
N LEU A 278 -4.42 -12.03 -2.59
CA LEU A 278 -4.24 -13.32 -1.90
C LEU A 278 -4.78 -14.51 -2.72
N PHE A 279 -5.88 -14.32 -3.46
CA PHE A 279 -6.54 -15.42 -4.20
C PHE A 279 -5.78 -15.85 -5.46
N SER A 280 -5.15 -14.93 -6.21
CA SER A 280 -4.45 -15.29 -7.46
C SER A 280 -3.09 -15.96 -7.26
N ALA A 281 -2.46 -15.82 -6.08
CA ALA A 281 -1.16 -16.45 -5.81
C ALA A 281 -1.24 -17.97 -5.58
N VAL A 282 -2.44 -18.52 -5.31
CA VAL A 282 -2.64 -19.92 -4.93
C VAL A 282 -2.92 -20.83 -6.14
N PHE A 283 -3.36 -20.30 -7.29
CA PHE A 283 -3.93 -21.10 -8.38
C PHE A 283 -3.06 -21.34 -9.63
N ARG A 284 -1.77 -20.97 -9.64
CA ARG A 284 -0.96 -21.07 -10.89
C ARG A 284 0.36 -21.85 -10.81
N SER A 285 0.51 -22.76 -9.85
CA SER A 285 1.58 -23.77 -9.86
C SER A 285 1.01 -25.15 -10.17
N SER A 286 0.44 -25.33 -11.36
CA SER A 286 0.14 -26.65 -11.94
C SER A 286 0.07 -26.53 -13.46
N SER A 287 1.20 -26.72 -14.15
CA SER A 287 1.21 -27.08 -15.57
C SER A 287 2.51 -27.81 -15.89
N PHE A 288 2.37 -29.14 -15.82
CA PHE A 288 3.04 -30.20 -16.57
C PHE A 288 4.33 -29.88 -17.34
N ALA A 289 5.38 -30.60 -16.94
CA ALA A 289 6.53 -30.91 -17.78
C ALA A 289 6.11 -31.78 -18.98
N ASN A 290 6.62 -31.45 -20.16
CA ASN A 290 6.75 -32.39 -21.27
C ASN A 290 8.19 -32.30 -21.79
N SER A 291 8.94 -33.40 -21.60
CA SER A 291 10.24 -33.65 -22.24
C SER A 291 10.05 -33.99 -23.71
N PRO A 292 11.02 -33.68 -24.59
CA PRO A 292 11.23 -34.46 -25.79
C PRO A 292 12.50 -35.31 -25.66
N ASN A 293 12.33 -36.61 -25.86
CA ASN A 293 13.37 -37.51 -26.37
C ASN A 293 13.01 -37.80 -27.84
N LEU A 294 14.05 -37.88 -28.67
CA LEU A 294 14.10 -38.09 -30.14
C LEU A 294 13.98 -36.84 -31.01
#